data_AF-A0A830HNY7-F1
#
_entry.id   AF-A0A830HNY7-F1
#
_cell.length_a   1.000
_cell.length_b   1.000
_cell.length_c   1.000
_cell.angle_alpha   90.00
_cell.angle_beta   90.00
_cell.angle_gamma   90.00
#
_symmetry.space_group_name_H-M   'P 1'
#
loop_
_entity.id
_entity.type
_entity.pdbx_description
1 polymer ?
#
loop_
_entity_poly.entity_id
_entity_poly.type
_entity_poly.pdbx_seq_one_letter_code
_entity_poly.pdbx_strand_id
1 'polypeptide(L)'
;MAAMDDAAPGSPPPGEQPEDDATPAAAAPAGDVPAAQQQQGAIAAAPRAAPAPGGATRRRATTQEEATRALASANIPDTFRKQKLRACMRCYLIKSSEQFYDQGCENCPFLHLEGDLTQVHDCTTTAFSGLLAITKPTETWAGKWVRVSHQKPGVYALSVTGALPEEIAQQVRDAGVRYEPREV
;
A
#
# COMPACT_ATOMS: atom_id res chain seq x y z
N MET A 1 16.92 6.39 -74.89
CA MET A 1 17.31 6.36 -73.47
C MET A 1 17.53 7.79 -73.03
N ALA A 2 16.49 8.42 -72.50
CA ALA A 2 16.57 9.70 -71.81
C ALA A 2 15.61 9.57 -70.63
N ALA A 3 16.17 9.73 -69.42
CA ALA A 3 15.53 9.44 -68.15
C ALA A 3 14.51 10.50 -67.77
N MET A 4 13.54 10.03 -67.00
CA MET A 4 12.41 10.72 -66.39
C MET A 4 12.57 10.50 -64.89
N ASP A 5 12.80 11.57 -64.13
CA ASP A 5 12.85 11.61 -62.66
C ASP A 5 12.14 12.93 -62.31
N ASP A 6 10.86 12.93 -61.96
CA ASP A 6 10.21 12.49 -60.71
C ASP A 6 10.61 13.36 -59.50
N ALA A 7 9.60 14.09 -59.02
CA ALA A 7 9.69 15.09 -57.98
C ALA A 7 9.26 14.46 -56.65
N ALA A 8 10.13 14.48 -55.65
CA ALA A 8 9.79 14.15 -54.27
C ALA A 8 9.99 15.35 -53.32
N PRO A 9 9.05 15.62 -52.40
CA PRO A 9 9.03 16.84 -51.59
C PRO A 9 9.78 16.74 -50.25
N GLY A 10 10.39 17.87 -49.87
CA GLY A 10 10.32 18.50 -48.54
C GLY A 10 10.78 17.69 -47.32
N SER A 11 12.01 17.97 -46.87
CA SER A 11 12.44 17.66 -45.50
C SER A 11 11.70 18.53 -44.48
N PRO A 12 11.24 18.00 -43.33
CA PRO A 12 10.67 18.81 -42.25
C PRO A 12 11.77 19.56 -41.46
N PRO A 13 11.46 20.74 -40.89
CA PRO A 13 12.42 21.55 -40.15
C PRO A 13 12.70 21.00 -38.73
N PRO A 14 13.85 21.34 -38.12
CA PRO A 14 14.16 21.01 -36.74
C PRO A 14 13.75 22.12 -35.78
N GLY A 15 13.21 21.75 -34.63
CA GLY A 15 13.13 22.63 -33.46
C GLY A 15 11.74 22.75 -32.87
N GLU A 16 11.41 21.88 -31.93
CA GLU A 16 10.38 22.13 -30.93
C GLU A 16 11.00 21.86 -29.56
N GLN A 17 11.23 22.94 -28.81
CA GLN A 17 11.49 22.88 -27.38
C GLN A 17 10.16 22.65 -26.66
N PRO A 18 10.10 21.85 -25.58
CA PRO A 18 8.94 21.90 -24.70
C PRO A 18 9.00 23.21 -23.90
N GLU A 19 8.06 24.08 -24.20
CA GLU A 19 7.75 25.30 -23.47
C GLU A 19 7.07 24.97 -22.13
N ASP A 20 7.67 25.49 -21.05
CA ASP A 20 7.17 25.49 -19.69
C ASP A 20 5.89 26.37 -19.59
N ASP A 21 4.71 25.78 -19.75
CA ASP A 21 3.45 26.46 -19.41
C ASP A 21 3.06 26.17 -17.95
N ALA A 22 3.73 26.88 -17.04
CA ALA A 22 3.23 27.08 -15.69
C ALA A 22 2.10 28.11 -15.72
N THR A 23 0.88 27.65 -16.00
CA THR A 23 -0.33 28.42 -15.73
C THR A 23 -0.43 28.70 -14.22
N PRO A 24 -0.46 29.97 -13.76
CA PRO A 24 -0.79 30.25 -12.37
C PRO A 24 -2.28 29.97 -12.15
N ALA A 25 -2.59 29.00 -11.29
CA ALA A 25 -3.93 28.80 -10.78
C ALA A 25 -4.40 30.09 -10.09
N ALA A 26 -5.27 30.83 -10.76
CA ALA A 26 -5.97 31.97 -10.19
C ALA A 26 -6.65 31.54 -8.88
N ALA A 27 -6.32 32.23 -7.80
CA ALA A 27 -7.03 32.13 -6.54
C ALA A 27 -8.51 32.45 -6.76
N ALA A 28 -9.38 31.48 -6.48
CA ALA A 28 -10.81 31.70 -6.46
C ALA A 28 -11.15 32.79 -5.42
N PRO A 29 -12.07 33.72 -5.71
CA PRO A 29 -12.52 34.69 -4.71
C PRO A 29 -13.19 33.96 -3.56
N ALA A 30 -12.83 34.32 -2.33
CA ALA A 30 -13.52 33.92 -1.12
C ALA A 30 -14.96 34.45 -1.19
N GLY A 31 -15.87 33.59 -1.65
CA GLY A 31 -17.30 33.82 -1.50
C GLY A 31 -17.66 33.70 -0.03
N ASP A 32 -18.30 34.73 0.51
CA ASP A 32 -18.94 34.73 1.82
C ASP A 32 -19.83 33.49 1.97
N VAL A 33 -19.39 32.54 2.80
CA VAL A 33 -20.21 31.42 3.26
C VAL A 33 -21.17 32.01 4.29
N PRO A 34 -22.50 32.05 4.05
CA PRO A 34 -23.42 32.51 5.07
C PRO A 34 -23.32 31.59 6.29
N ALA A 35 -23.22 32.20 7.47
CA ALA A 35 -23.12 31.51 8.74
C ALA A 35 -24.27 30.50 8.88
N ALA A 36 -23.95 29.20 8.70
CA ALA A 36 -24.87 28.12 8.98
C ALA A 36 -25.14 28.13 10.49
N GLN A 37 -26.35 28.57 10.84
CA GLN A 37 -26.86 28.63 12.20
C GLN A 37 -26.80 27.22 12.79
N GLN A 38 -25.87 27.00 13.72
CA GLN A 38 -25.68 25.74 14.40
C GLN A 38 -26.89 25.47 15.30
N GLN A 39 -27.89 24.78 14.77
CA GLN A 39 -29.03 24.35 15.55
C GLN A 39 -28.57 23.19 16.44
N GLN A 40 -28.37 23.50 17.73
CA GLN A 40 -28.08 22.54 18.77
C GLN A 40 -29.31 21.65 19.01
N GLY A 41 -29.47 20.61 18.18
CA GLY A 41 -30.37 19.52 18.47
C GLY A 41 -29.79 18.66 19.59
N ALA A 42 -30.31 18.81 20.81
CA ALA A 42 -30.04 17.88 21.89
C ALA A 42 -30.62 16.51 21.53
N ILE A 43 -29.77 15.57 21.10
CA ILE A 43 -30.15 14.17 21.08
C ILE A 43 -30.23 13.69 22.53
N ALA A 44 -31.45 13.58 23.06
CA ALA A 44 -31.68 12.99 24.36
C ALA A 44 -31.18 11.52 24.33
N ALA A 45 -30.12 11.23 25.09
CA ALA A 45 -29.68 9.87 25.32
C ALA A 45 -30.78 9.12 26.08
N ALA A 46 -31.42 8.16 25.41
CA ALA A 46 -32.31 7.22 26.09
C ALA A 46 -31.52 6.47 27.19
N PRO A 47 -32.09 6.26 28.39
CA PRO A 47 -31.40 5.54 29.44
C PRO A 47 -31.19 4.08 28.99
N ARG A 48 -29.93 3.65 28.92
CA ARG A 48 -29.58 2.26 28.68
C ARG A 48 -30.07 1.42 29.85
N ALA A 49 -31.02 0.52 29.60
CA ALA A 49 -31.44 -0.47 30.57
C ALA A 49 -30.24 -1.36 30.97
N ALA A 50 -30.07 -1.58 32.27
CA ALA A 50 -29.07 -2.49 32.81
C ALA A 50 -29.41 -3.95 32.43
N PRO A 51 -28.43 -4.80 32.08
CA PRO A 51 -28.69 -6.23 31.88
C PRO A 51 -28.90 -6.93 33.23
N ALA A 52 -29.92 -7.79 33.29
CA ALA A 52 -30.25 -8.61 34.45
C ALA A 52 -29.11 -9.58 34.84
N PRO A 53 -28.97 -9.96 36.13
CA PRO A 53 -27.96 -10.92 36.55
C PRO A 53 -28.47 -12.35 36.31
N GLY A 54 -27.79 -13.11 35.45
CA GLY A 54 -28.09 -14.53 35.29
C GLY A 54 -27.07 -15.26 34.43
N GLY A 55 -26.40 -16.26 35.03
CA GLY A 55 -25.77 -17.39 34.31
C GLY A 55 -24.35 -17.18 33.82
N ALA A 56 -23.38 -17.56 34.65
CA ALA A 56 -21.96 -17.59 34.29
C ALA A 56 -21.65 -18.64 33.22
N THR A 57 -21.23 -18.19 32.04
CA THR A 57 -20.06 -18.76 31.35
C THR A 57 -19.25 -17.60 30.79
N ARG A 58 -18.16 -17.27 31.48
CA ARG A 58 -17.21 -16.22 31.12
C ARG A 58 -16.45 -16.68 29.87
N ARG A 59 -17.01 -16.47 28.66
CA ARG A 59 -16.17 -16.48 27.44
C ARG A 59 -15.11 -15.41 27.68
N ARG A 60 -13.85 -15.83 27.84
CA ARG A 60 -12.71 -14.94 28.05
C ARG A 60 -12.63 -14.06 26.80
N ALA A 61 -13.18 -12.86 26.86
CA ALA A 61 -12.88 -11.83 25.89
C ALA A 61 -11.35 -11.69 25.93
N THR A 62 -10.66 -12.19 24.92
CA THR A 62 -9.28 -11.80 24.67
C THR A 62 -9.30 -10.28 24.68
N THR A 63 -8.62 -9.69 25.65
CA THR A 63 -8.56 -8.23 25.73
C THR A 63 -8.06 -7.73 24.37
N GLN A 64 -8.60 -6.61 23.91
CA GLN A 64 -8.18 -6.01 22.63
C GLN A 64 -6.64 -5.78 22.60
N GLU A 65 -6.05 -5.61 23.80
CA GLU A 65 -4.63 -5.56 24.10
C GLU A 65 -3.88 -6.90 23.91
N GLU A 66 -4.47 -8.04 24.29
CA GLU A 66 -3.91 -9.38 24.01
C GLU A 66 -3.92 -9.70 22.50
N ALA A 67 -4.94 -9.26 21.77
CA ALA A 67 -5.03 -9.45 20.32
C ALA A 67 -4.04 -8.54 19.55
N THR A 68 -3.75 -7.33 20.05
CA THR A 68 -2.69 -6.47 19.50
C THR A 68 -1.29 -6.99 19.83
N ARG A 69 -1.10 -7.62 20.99
CA ARG A 69 0.18 -8.22 21.41
C ARG A 69 0.52 -9.51 20.69
N ALA A 70 -0.47 -10.26 20.21
CA ALA A 70 -0.27 -11.56 19.57
C ALA A 70 0.33 -11.49 18.15
N LEU A 71 0.32 -10.31 17.49
CA LEU A 71 0.93 -10.11 16.18
C LEU A 71 2.17 -9.21 16.34
N ALA A 72 3.34 -9.79 16.60
CA ALA A 72 4.59 -9.05 16.62
C ALA A 72 4.71 -8.17 15.36
N SER A 73 4.95 -6.86 15.55
CA SER A 73 5.05 -5.87 14.48
C SER A 73 6.18 -6.23 13.51
N ALA A 74 5.97 -5.96 12.23
CA ALA A 74 7.04 -5.97 11.24
C ALA A 74 7.99 -4.79 11.48
N ASN A 75 9.24 -4.93 11.05
CA ASN A 75 10.23 -3.90 11.24
C ASN A 75 9.90 -2.66 10.39
N ILE A 76 10.06 -1.49 11.00
CA ILE A 76 9.84 -0.20 10.34
C ILE A 76 11.03 0.08 9.41
N PRO A 77 10.81 0.61 8.20
CA PRO A 77 11.89 1.06 7.34
C PRO A 77 12.93 1.93 8.07
N ASP A 78 14.20 1.57 7.94
CA ASP A 78 15.33 2.31 8.53
C ASP A 78 15.61 3.66 7.83
N THR A 79 15.03 3.86 6.65
CA THR A 79 15.21 5.02 5.77
C THR A 79 13.89 5.37 5.11
N PHE A 80 13.64 6.65 4.86
CA PHE A 80 12.49 7.11 4.07
C PHE A 80 12.88 7.60 2.67
N ARG A 81 14.15 7.41 2.27
CA ARG A 81 14.59 7.62 0.90
C ARG A 81 13.97 6.57 -0.02
N LYS A 82 12.95 6.97 -0.79
CA LYS A 82 12.14 6.08 -1.64
C LYS A 82 12.99 5.15 -2.52
N GLN A 83 14.11 5.62 -3.06
CA GLN A 83 14.98 4.84 -3.95
C GLN A 83 15.65 3.64 -3.27
N LYS A 84 15.78 3.67 -1.94
CA LYS A 84 16.37 2.58 -1.13
C LYS A 84 15.32 1.61 -0.60
N LEU A 85 14.04 1.93 -0.77
CA LEU A 85 12.92 1.14 -0.28
C LEU A 85 12.44 0.16 -1.35
N ARG A 86 12.01 -1.00 -0.88
CA ARG A 86 11.37 -2.01 -1.71
C ARG A 86 10.05 -2.41 -1.07
N ALA A 87 9.09 -2.81 -1.89
CA ALA A 87 7.84 -3.40 -1.45
C ALA A 87 7.81 -4.89 -1.82
N CYS A 88 7.40 -5.74 -0.89
CA CYS A 88 7.18 -7.16 -1.14
C CYS A 88 6.00 -7.33 -2.11
N MET A 89 6.21 -8.04 -3.23
CA MET A 89 5.19 -8.20 -4.28
C MET A 89 4.00 -9.09 -3.86
N ARG A 90 4.09 -9.82 -2.74
CA ARG A 90 2.98 -10.58 -2.16
C ARG A 90 2.19 -9.84 -1.09
N CYS A 91 2.88 -9.25 -0.11
CA CYS A 91 2.21 -8.67 1.07
C CYS A 91 2.24 -7.15 1.15
N TYR A 92 2.98 -6.49 0.26
CA TYR A 92 3.09 -5.04 0.12
C TYR A 92 3.80 -4.38 1.30
N LEU A 93 4.42 -5.16 2.20
CA LEU A 93 5.28 -4.64 3.26
C LEU A 93 6.47 -3.90 2.63
N ILE A 94 6.77 -2.71 3.15
CA ILE A 94 7.89 -1.87 2.72
C ILE A 94 9.00 -1.95 3.76
N LYS A 95 10.23 -2.20 3.31
CA LYS A 95 11.48 -2.11 4.08
C LYS A 95 12.64 -1.67 3.17
N SER A 96 13.80 -1.41 3.74
CA SER A 96 15.02 -1.27 2.93
C SER A 96 15.42 -2.61 2.32
N SER A 97 16.20 -2.58 1.23
CA SER A 97 16.73 -3.81 0.61
C SER A 97 17.57 -4.63 1.60
N GLU A 98 18.32 -3.95 2.46
CA GLU A 98 19.16 -4.54 3.51
C GLU A 98 18.30 -5.20 4.59
N GLN A 99 17.22 -4.55 5.05
CA GLN A 99 16.28 -5.15 5.99
C GLN A 99 15.56 -6.40 5.46
N PHE A 100 15.34 -6.50 4.13
CA PHE A 100 14.84 -7.74 3.54
C PHE A 100 15.90 -8.84 3.48
N TYR A 101 17.15 -8.48 3.19
CA TYR A 101 18.27 -9.41 3.15
C TYR A 101 18.60 -9.96 4.55
N ASP A 102 18.61 -9.11 5.58
CA ASP A 102 19.02 -9.50 6.93
C ASP A 102 17.93 -10.24 7.71
N GLN A 103 16.66 -9.89 7.50
CA GLN A 103 15.53 -10.29 8.37
C GLN A 103 14.34 -10.87 7.60
N GLY A 104 14.47 -10.97 6.28
CA GLY A 104 13.44 -11.53 5.43
C GLY A 104 12.18 -10.68 5.35
N CYS A 105 11.05 -11.31 5.06
CA CYS A 105 9.73 -10.67 5.13
C CYS A 105 8.92 -11.32 6.24
N GLU A 106 8.55 -10.56 7.27
CA GLU A 106 7.87 -11.05 8.47
C GLU A 106 6.48 -11.61 8.17
N ASN A 107 5.94 -11.25 7.02
CA ASN A 107 4.65 -11.69 6.51
C ASN A 107 4.76 -12.89 5.55
N CYS A 108 5.94 -13.14 4.99
CA CYS A 108 6.16 -14.09 3.91
C CYS A 108 7.42 -14.93 4.16
N PRO A 109 7.50 -15.67 5.29
CA PRO A 109 8.70 -16.46 5.61
C PRO A 109 8.99 -17.55 4.57
N PHE A 110 7.97 -18.01 3.84
CA PHE A 110 8.06 -18.97 2.74
C PHE A 110 8.77 -18.44 1.48
N LEU A 111 9.06 -17.13 1.40
CA LEU A 111 9.85 -16.57 0.30
C LEU A 111 11.36 -16.70 0.53
N HIS A 112 11.80 -17.12 1.72
CA HIS A 112 13.20 -17.41 2.04
C HIS A 112 14.19 -16.31 1.61
N LEU A 113 13.86 -15.05 1.90
CA LEU A 113 14.65 -13.88 1.48
C LEU A 113 15.94 -13.68 2.28
N GLU A 114 16.03 -14.26 3.49
CA GLU A 114 17.15 -14.05 4.40
C GLU A 114 18.45 -14.60 3.83
N GLY A 115 19.48 -13.76 3.72
CA GLY A 115 20.79 -14.14 3.19
C GLY A 115 20.86 -14.28 1.66
N ASP A 116 19.76 -14.08 0.93
CA ASP A 116 19.70 -14.21 -0.53
C ASP A 116 19.23 -12.90 -1.20
N LEU A 117 20.20 -12.13 -1.70
CA LEU A 117 19.93 -10.86 -2.35
C LEU A 117 19.20 -11.02 -3.70
N THR A 118 19.44 -12.12 -4.41
CA THR A 118 18.76 -12.42 -5.68
C THR A 118 17.28 -12.66 -5.40
N GLN A 119 16.98 -13.49 -4.40
CA GLN A 119 15.60 -13.75 -3.98
C GLN A 119 14.90 -12.47 -3.50
N VAL A 120 15.60 -11.57 -2.80
CA VAL A 120 15.09 -10.24 -2.45
C VAL A 120 14.71 -9.44 -3.70
N HIS A 121 15.56 -9.40 -4.71
CA HIS A 121 15.28 -8.68 -5.96
C HIS A 121 14.11 -9.29 -6.74
N ASP A 122 13.99 -10.61 -6.76
CA ASP A 122 12.93 -11.32 -7.48
C ASP A 122 11.57 -11.27 -6.77
N CYS A 123 11.56 -11.07 -5.44
CA CYS A 123 10.33 -11.03 -4.64
C CYS A 123 9.87 -9.62 -4.26
N THR A 124 10.70 -8.59 -4.51
CA THR A 124 10.43 -7.21 -4.10
C THR A 124 10.75 -6.21 -5.20
N THR A 125 10.02 -5.10 -5.22
CA THR A 125 10.16 -4.06 -6.26
C THR A 125 10.38 -2.68 -5.64
N THR A 126 11.14 -1.84 -6.33
CA THR A 126 11.25 -0.39 -6.02
C THR A 126 10.11 0.40 -6.63
N ALA A 127 9.38 -0.18 -7.59
CA ALA A 127 8.25 0.44 -8.26
C ALA A 127 6.97 0.25 -7.41
N PHE A 128 6.80 1.10 -6.40
CA PHE A 128 5.59 1.16 -5.59
C PHE A 128 5.12 2.60 -5.36
N SER A 129 3.85 2.74 -5.00
CA SER A 129 3.21 4.02 -4.72
C SER A 129 2.50 4.01 -3.37
N GLY A 130 2.57 5.16 -2.69
CA GLY A 130 2.00 5.36 -1.36
C GLY A 130 2.77 4.65 -0.24
N LEU A 131 2.70 5.25 0.94
CA LEU A 131 3.20 4.69 2.20
C LEU A 131 2.05 4.72 3.20
N LEU A 132 1.73 3.58 3.79
CA LEU A 132 0.65 3.40 4.74
C LEU A 132 1.17 2.69 5.99
N ALA A 133 1.30 3.43 7.08
CA ALA A 133 1.63 2.84 8.38
C ALA A 133 0.35 2.34 9.06
N ILE A 134 0.30 1.05 9.37
CA ILE A 134 -0.87 0.40 9.99
C ILE A 134 -0.47 -0.24 11.31
N THR A 135 -1.11 0.19 12.39
CA THR A 135 -0.93 -0.38 13.73
C THR A 135 -1.93 -1.49 14.04
N LYS A 136 -3.15 -1.41 13.51
CA LYS A 136 -4.24 -2.37 13.74
C LYS A 136 -4.87 -2.83 12.41
N PRO A 137 -4.24 -3.77 11.70
CA PRO A 137 -4.66 -4.16 10.35
C PRO A 137 -6.06 -4.77 10.30
N THR A 138 -6.48 -5.51 11.33
CA THR A 138 -7.81 -6.15 11.42
C THR A 138 -8.95 -5.17 11.74
N GLU A 139 -8.66 -4.09 12.46
CA GLU A 139 -9.67 -3.17 12.98
C GLU A 139 -9.92 -1.97 12.06
N THR A 140 -8.90 -1.56 11.30
CA THR A 140 -8.95 -0.34 10.49
C THR A 140 -9.62 -0.58 9.13
N TRP A 141 -10.41 0.40 8.67
CA TRP A 141 -10.94 0.38 7.30
C TRP A 141 -9.82 0.35 6.26
N ALA A 142 -8.75 1.12 6.47
CA ALA A 142 -7.60 1.15 5.57
C ALA A 142 -6.96 -0.24 5.41
N GLY A 143 -6.76 -0.99 6.49
CA GLY A 143 -6.22 -2.35 6.44
C GLY A 143 -7.09 -3.31 5.62
N LYS A 144 -8.43 -3.17 5.73
CA LYS A 144 -9.40 -3.92 4.93
C LYS A 144 -9.37 -3.51 3.46
N TRP A 145 -9.39 -2.21 3.17
CA TRP A 145 -9.39 -1.65 1.82
C TRP A 145 -8.17 -2.09 1.02
N VAL A 146 -6.98 -1.97 1.61
CA VAL A 146 -5.73 -2.41 0.98
C VAL A 146 -5.49 -3.92 1.14
N ARG A 147 -6.47 -4.69 1.67
CA ARG A 147 -6.44 -6.14 1.98
C ARG A 147 -5.12 -6.60 2.65
N VAL A 148 -4.67 -5.85 3.66
CA VAL A 148 -3.56 -6.23 4.56
C VAL A 148 -4.05 -6.60 5.97
N SER A 149 -5.34 -6.85 6.14
CA SER A 149 -5.95 -7.19 7.43
C SER A 149 -5.33 -8.39 8.14
N HIS A 150 -4.75 -9.33 7.39
CA HIS A 150 -4.10 -10.53 7.91
C HIS A 150 -2.58 -10.40 8.01
N GLN A 151 -2.05 -9.21 7.80
CA GLN A 151 -0.63 -8.92 7.86
C GLN A 151 -0.26 -8.35 9.23
N LYS A 152 1.02 -8.39 9.59
CA LYS A 152 1.55 -7.80 10.82
C LYS A 152 1.34 -6.28 10.84
N PRO A 153 1.30 -5.62 12.02
CA PRO A 153 1.43 -4.17 12.08
C PRO A 153 2.74 -3.73 11.40
N GLY A 154 2.72 -2.69 10.57
CA GLY A 154 3.90 -2.30 9.78
C GLY A 154 3.60 -1.21 8.75
N VAL A 155 4.57 -0.98 7.85
CA VAL A 155 4.47 0.01 6.76
C VAL A 155 4.24 -0.70 5.44
N TYR A 156 3.19 -0.30 4.71
CA TYR A 156 2.72 -0.97 3.50
C TYR A 156 2.62 -0.01 2.31
N ALA A 157 2.78 -0.54 1.10
CA ALA A 157 2.49 0.17 -0.13
C ALA A 157 0.98 0.22 -0.42
N LEU A 158 0.50 1.30 -1.05
CA LEU A 158 -0.87 1.35 -1.57
C LEU A 158 -1.00 0.60 -2.89
N SER A 159 0.04 0.67 -3.72
CA SER A 159 0.16 -0.02 -5.01
C SER A 159 1.59 -0.49 -5.23
N VAL A 160 1.75 -1.63 -5.91
CA VAL A 160 3.01 -2.28 -6.21
C VAL A 160 2.99 -2.69 -7.68
N THR A 161 4.02 -2.33 -8.43
CA THR A 161 4.18 -2.69 -9.84
C THR A 161 5.10 -3.89 -9.99
N GLY A 162 4.62 -4.91 -10.68
CA GLY A 162 5.32 -6.17 -10.89
C GLY A 162 4.55 -7.34 -10.26
N ALA A 163 4.98 -8.55 -10.60
CA ALA A 163 4.45 -9.80 -10.07
C ALA A 163 5.62 -10.71 -9.69
N LEU A 164 5.37 -11.63 -8.77
CA LEU A 164 6.32 -12.70 -8.48
C LEU A 164 6.53 -13.54 -9.76
N PRO A 165 7.78 -13.95 -10.06
CA PRO A 165 8.05 -14.95 -11.07
C PRO A 165 7.17 -16.20 -10.87
N GLU A 166 6.73 -16.82 -11.96
CA GLU A 166 5.74 -17.90 -11.92
C GLU A 166 6.17 -19.08 -11.03
N GLU A 167 7.48 -19.40 -11.02
CA GLU A 167 8.05 -20.42 -10.15
C GLU A 167 7.84 -20.10 -8.67
N ILE A 168 8.16 -18.88 -8.24
CA ILE A 168 7.97 -18.43 -6.86
C ILE A 168 6.47 -18.33 -6.56
N ALA A 169 5.66 -17.83 -7.50
CA ALA A 169 4.22 -17.78 -7.34
C ALA A 169 3.60 -19.18 -7.11
N GLN A 170 4.12 -20.21 -7.78
CA GLN A 170 3.72 -21.60 -7.55
C GLN A 170 4.13 -22.07 -6.15
N GLN A 171 5.35 -21.78 -5.70
CA GLN A 171 5.79 -22.09 -4.34
C GLN A 171 4.87 -21.47 -3.28
N VAL A 172 4.42 -20.23 -3.49
CA VAL A 172 3.46 -19.56 -2.60
C VAL A 172 2.11 -20.28 -2.58
N ARG A 173 1.62 -20.74 -3.74
CA ARG A 173 0.38 -21.52 -3.84
C ARG A 173 0.52 -22.88 -3.16
N ASP A 174 1.65 -23.56 -3.33
CA ASP A 174 1.93 -24.86 -2.70
C ASP A 174 2.05 -24.75 -1.18
N ALA A 175 2.53 -23.60 -0.67
CA ALA A 175 2.49 -23.26 0.75
C ALA A 175 1.07 -22.98 1.29
N GLY A 176 0.03 -23.11 0.45
CA GLY A 176 -1.37 -22.87 0.82
C GLY A 176 -1.72 -21.39 0.97
N VAL A 177 -0.87 -20.48 0.48
CA VAL A 177 -1.08 -19.04 0.58
C VAL A 177 -1.69 -18.53 -0.72
N ARG A 178 -2.85 -17.88 -0.62
CA ARG A 178 -3.47 -17.23 -1.77
C ARG A 178 -2.58 -16.08 -2.28
N TYR A 179 -2.16 -16.17 -3.52
CA TYR A 179 -1.44 -15.12 -4.23
C TYR A 179 -2.17 -14.78 -5.53
N GLU A 180 -2.58 -13.52 -5.63
CA GLU A 180 -3.15 -12.90 -6.83
C GLU A 180 -2.45 -11.56 -6.96
N PRO A 181 -1.65 -11.32 -8.02
CA PRO A 181 -1.12 -10.00 -8.31
C PRO A 181 -2.27 -9.00 -8.33
N ARG A 182 -2.16 -7.88 -7.61
CA ARG A 182 -3.15 -6.81 -7.78
C ARG A 182 -2.66 -5.89 -8.86
N GLU A 183 -3.31 -5.99 -10.00
CA GLU A 183 -3.30 -4.93 -10.99
C GLU A 183 -3.89 -3.68 -10.34
N VAL A 184 -3.19 -2.56 -10.54
CA VAL A 184 -3.66 -1.21 -10.21
C VAL A 184 -3.66 -0.41 -11.49
#